data_AF-I7AEI7-F1
#
_entry.id   AF-I7AEI7-F1
#
_cell.length_a   1.000
_cell.length_b   1.000
_cell.length_c   1.000
_cell.angle_alpha   90.00
_cell.angle_beta   90.00
_cell.angle_gamma   90.00
#
_symmetry.space_group_name_H-M   'P 1'
#
loop_
_entity.id
_entity.type
_entity.pdbx_description
1 polymer ?
#
loop_
_entity_poly.entity_id
_entity_poly.type
_entity_poly.pdbx_seq_one_letter_code
_entity_poly.pdbx_strand_id
1 'polypeptide(L)'
;MEQKFYGDDIKSVNDDLNEARSSMQNEILDIKSDLLSVYLMNLVIYKEMNEEDRAGSSVEEMLAKTSILLEKICYMENKALALAKMPPNDEHKSCERKEDSEECGKRIITDKMKKNKFVKKRNIEDRIPRLKYKNKARKLSEMAEVKHDGNIDIKRPSFNKFN
;
A
#
# COMPACT_ATOMS: atom_id res chain seq x y z
N MET A 1 -26.30 3.54 46.99
CA MET A 1 -25.93 2.37 46.15
C MET A 1 -26.11 2.67 44.65
N GLU A 2 -26.60 3.85 44.26
CA GLU A 2 -26.97 4.19 42.87
C GLU A 2 -25.82 4.74 42.01
N GLN A 3 -24.77 5.35 42.59
CA GLN A 3 -23.65 5.92 41.82
C GLN A 3 -22.81 4.89 41.05
N LYS A 4 -22.81 3.61 41.45
CA LYS A 4 -22.07 2.55 40.75
C LYS A 4 -22.77 2.07 39.48
N PHE A 5 -24.10 2.07 39.47
CA PHE A 5 -24.89 1.62 38.32
C PHE A 5 -24.69 2.52 37.10
N TYR A 6 -24.77 3.84 37.28
CA TYR A 6 -24.56 4.79 36.18
C TYR A 6 -23.11 4.81 35.67
N GLY A 7 -22.12 4.49 36.52
CA GLY A 7 -20.71 4.45 36.12
C GLY A 7 -20.41 3.28 35.17
N ASP A 8 -21.02 2.12 35.41
CA ASP A 8 -20.86 0.94 34.57
C ASP A 8 -21.60 1.10 33.23
N ASP A 9 -22.76 1.74 33.21
CA ASP A 9 -23.51 2.07 31.98
C ASP A 9 -22.74 3.07 31.10
N ILE A 10 -22.16 4.13 31.70
CA ILE A 10 -21.35 5.10 30.96
C ILE A 10 -20.10 4.45 30.37
N LYS A 11 -19.48 3.53 31.12
CA LYS A 11 -18.30 2.81 30.65
C LYS A 11 -18.63 1.86 29.51
N SER A 12 -19.72 1.11 29.60
CA SER A 12 -20.25 0.26 28.52
C SER A 12 -20.48 1.04 27.23
N VAL A 13 -21.19 2.17 27.29
CA VAL A 13 -21.46 3.00 26.10
C VAL A 13 -20.17 3.54 25.49
N ASN A 14 -19.19 3.91 26.32
CA ASN A 14 -17.91 4.41 25.84
C ASN A 14 -17.05 3.31 25.21
N ASP A 15 -17.08 2.10 25.77
CA ASP A 15 -16.38 0.94 25.22
C ASP A 15 -17.01 0.52 23.87
N ASP A 16 -18.34 0.50 23.76
CA ASP A 16 -19.07 0.23 22.51
C ASP A 16 -18.76 1.27 21.42
N LEU A 17 -18.69 2.56 21.78
CA LEU A 17 -18.31 3.63 20.86
C LEU A 17 -16.86 3.51 20.38
N ASN A 18 -15.95 3.14 21.27
CA ASN A 18 -14.54 2.93 20.92
C ASN A 18 -14.36 1.69 20.05
N GLU A 19 -15.12 0.63 20.30
CA GLU A 19 -15.13 -0.57 19.46
C GLU A 19 -15.71 -0.27 18.08
N ALA A 20 -16.82 0.47 18.00
CA ALA A 20 -17.38 0.93 16.74
C ALA A 20 -16.38 1.80 15.95
N ARG A 21 -15.74 2.78 16.61
CA ARG A 21 -14.69 3.63 16.00
C ARG A 21 -13.48 2.82 15.52
N SER A 22 -13.11 1.77 16.25
CA SER A 22 -11.99 0.88 15.90
C SER A 22 -12.40 -0.23 14.94
N SER A 23 -13.65 -0.24 14.45
CA SER A 23 -14.10 -1.28 13.55
C SER A 23 -13.45 -1.11 12.18
N MET A 24 -13.09 -2.24 11.57
CA MET A 24 -12.54 -2.30 10.21
C MET A 24 -13.46 -1.63 9.17
N GLN A 25 -14.78 -1.59 9.41
CA GLN A 25 -15.73 -0.92 8.51
C GLN A 25 -15.53 0.60 8.49
N ASN A 26 -15.24 1.21 9.65
CA ASN A 26 -14.97 2.64 9.72
C ASN A 26 -13.63 2.98 9.07
N GLU A 27 -12.59 2.17 9.27
CA GLU A 27 -11.31 2.36 8.56
C GLU A 27 -11.49 2.31 7.03
N ILE A 28 -12.31 1.38 6.52
CA ILE A 28 -12.58 1.28 5.08
C ILE A 28 -13.38 2.51 4.59
N LEU A 29 -14.35 2.98 5.38
CA LEU A 29 -15.12 4.19 5.06
C LEU A 29 -14.23 5.43 4.99
N ASP A 30 -13.29 5.57 5.93
CA ASP A 30 -12.33 6.68 5.94
C ASP A 30 -11.45 6.64 4.69
N ILE A 31 -10.89 5.47 4.34
CA ILE A 31 -10.08 5.30 3.12
C ILE A 31 -10.90 5.65 1.86
N LYS A 32 -12.17 5.25 1.80
CA LYS A 32 -13.06 5.60 0.69
C LYS A 32 -13.31 7.10 0.60
N SER A 33 -13.55 7.75 1.75
CA SER A 33 -13.77 9.19 1.83
C SER A 33 -12.55 9.96 1.32
N ASP A 34 -11.35 9.55 1.73
CA ASP A 34 -10.09 10.13 1.27
C ASP A 34 -9.90 9.96 -0.24
N LEU A 35 -10.08 8.73 -0.74
CA LEU A 35 -9.94 8.45 -2.17
C LEU A 35 -10.98 9.19 -3.01
N LEU A 36 -12.22 9.30 -2.53
CA LEU A 36 -13.27 10.05 -3.20
C LEU A 36 -12.95 11.54 -3.24
N SER A 37 -12.41 12.09 -2.15
CA SER A 37 -11.98 13.48 -2.08
C SER A 37 -10.87 13.77 -3.11
N VAL A 38 -9.87 12.88 -3.22
CA VAL A 38 -8.81 12.98 -4.22
C VAL A 38 -9.37 12.86 -5.64
N TYR A 39 -10.28 11.92 -5.88
CA TYR A 39 -10.93 11.75 -7.17
C TYR A 39 -11.69 13.02 -7.59
N LEU A 40 -12.51 13.57 -6.70
CA LEU A 40 -13.30 14.77 -6.95
C LEU A 40 -12.41 15.99 -7.22
N MET A 41 -11.33 16.16 -6.45
CA MET A 41 -10.38 17.25 -6.68
C MET A 41 -9.72 17.14 -8.06
N ASN A 42 -9.23 15.95 -8.43
CA ASN A 42 -8.66 15.74 -9.76
C ASN A 42 -9.70 15.89 -10.87
N LEU A 43 -10.97 15.54 -10.61
CA LEU A 43 -12.05 15.68 -11.59
C LEU A 43 -12.37 17.15 -11.87
N VAL A 44 -12.36 18.00 -10.84
CA VAL A 44 -12.50 19.45 -11.00
C VAL A 44 -11.36 19.98 -11.86
N ILE A 45 -10.12 19.66 -11.52
CA ILE A 45 -8.93 20.09 -12.28
C ILE A 45 -9.02 19.61 -13.74
N TYR A 46 -9.36 18.33 -13.97
CA TYR A 46 -9.48 17.77 -15.30
C TYR A 46 -10.53 18.50 -16.17
N LYS A 47 -11.64 18.92 -15.55
CA LYS A 47 -12.68 19.70 -16.24
C LYS A 47 -12.25 21.13 -16.55
N GLU A 48 -11.42 21.73 -15.69
CA GLU A 48 -10.86 23.07 -15.90
C GLU A 48 -9.72 23.08 -16.94
N MET A 49 -9.08 21.94 -17.20
CA MET A 49 -8.07 21.81 -18.26
C MET A 49 -8.67 21.96 -19.66
N ASN A 50 -7.88 22.55 -20.57
CA ASN A 50 -8.18 22.59 -21.99
C ASN A 50 -8.25 21.17 -22.56
N GLU A 51 -9.09 20.95 -23.57
CA GLU A 51 -9.32 19.61 -24.12
C GLU A 51 -8.04 18.97 -24.70
N GLU A 52 -7.17 19.79 -25.29
CA GLU A 52 -5.87 19.36 -25.86
C GLU A 52 -4.90 18.84 -24.78
N ASP A 53 -5.02 19.36 -23.56
CA ASP A 53 -4.13 19.03 -22.45
C ASP A 53 -4.64 17.86 -21.59
N ARG A 54 -5.88 17.40 -21.81
CA ARG A 54 -6.51 16.36 -20.96
C ARG A 54 -5.90 14.98 -21.18
N ALA A 55 -5.79 14.57 -22.44
CA ALA A 55 -5.37 13.23 -22.81
C ALA A 55 -3.86 13.04 -22.56
N GLY A 56 -3.50 11.99 -21.83
CA GLY A 56 -2.12 11.71 -21.42
C GLY A 56 -1.63 12.59 -20.27
N SER A 57 -2.51 13.38 -19.65
CA SER A 57 -2.13 14.22 -18.52
C SER A 57 -1.90 13.41 -17.24
N SER A 58 -1.12 13.99 -16.34
CA SER A 58 -0.95 13.43 -14.99
C SER A 58 -2.28 13.40 -14.22
N VAL A 59 -3.19 14.35 -14.48
CA VAL A 59 -4.51 14.41 -13.86
C VAL A 59 -5.40 13.26 -14.33
N GLU A 60 -5.37 12.94 -15.64
CA GLU A 60 -6.06 11.77 -16.18
C GLU A 60 -5.51 10.46 -15.59
N GLU A 61 -4.19 10.33 -15.49
CA GLU A 61 -3.56 9.16 -14.87
C GLU A 61 -3.95 9.02 -13.39
N MET A 62 -4.04 10.14 -12.66
CA MET A 62 -4.49 10.17 -11.26
C MET A 62 -5.96 9.79 -11.13
N LEU A 63 -6.84 10.25 -12.03
CA LEU A 63 -8.24 9.85 -12.08
C LEU A 63 -8.38 8.34 -12.35
N ALA A 64 -7.61 7.80 -13.28
CA ALA A 64 -7.61 6.37 -13.57
C ALA A 64 -7.14 5.53 -12.37
N LYS A 65 -6.03 5.94 -11.74
CA LYS A 65 -5.50 5.26 -10.54
C LYS A 65 -6.50 5.28 -9.38
N THR A 66 -7.12 6.43 -9.12
CA THR A 66 -8.09 6.57 -8.03
C THR A 66 -9.37 5.78 -8.30
N SER A 67 -9.86 5.74 -9.55
CA SER A 67 -11.00 4.89 -9.95
C SER A 67 -10.71 3.41 -9.68
N ILE A 68 -9.55 2.91 -10.11
CA ILE A 68 -9.15 1.51 -9.90
C ILE A 68 -9.08 1.17 -8.41
N LEU A 69 -8.54 2.08 -7.58
CA LEU A 69 -8.46 1.86 -6.14
C LEU A 69 -9.84 1.81 -5.48
N LEU A 70 -10.75 2.73 -5.85
CA LEU A 70 -12.13 2.74 -5.37
C LEU A 70 -12.87 1.45 -5.77
N GLU A 71 -12.77 1.03 -7.03
CA GLU A 71 -13.35 -0.21 -7.52
C GLU A 71 -12.84 -1.44 -6.74
N LYS A 72 -11.52 -1.49 -6.49
CA LYS A 72 -10.91 -2.59 -5.75
C LYS A 72 -11.40 -2.64 -4.31
N ILE A 73 -11.56 -1.50 -3.64
CA ILE A 73 -12.09 -1.43 -2.28
C ILE A 73 -13.55 -1.90 -2.25
N CYS A 74 -14.39 -1.38 -3.16
CA CYS A 74 -15.78 -1.81 -3.28
C CYS A 74 -15.89 -3.33 -3.56
N TYR A 75 -15.03 -3.87 -4.41
CA TYR A 75 -14.98 -5.31 -4.67
C TYR A 75 -14.60 -6.11 -3.41
N MET A 76 -13.58 -5.68 -2.67
CA MET A 76 -13.13 -6.35 -1.44
C MET A 76 -14.21 -6.32 -0.36
N GLU A 77 -14.92 -5.21 -0.19
CA GLU A 77 -16.06 -5.13 0.72
C GLU A 77 -17.20 -6.06 0.32
N ASN A 78 -17.61 -6.03 -0.94
CA ASN A 78 -18.68 -6.90 -1.43
C ASN A 78 -18.32 -8.37 -1.23
N LYS A 79 -17.06 -8.73 -1.44
CA LYS A 79 -16.55 -10.08 -1.17
C LYS A 79 -16.57 -10.42 0.33
N ALA A 80 -16.18 -9.49 1.20
CA ALA A 80 -16.23 -9.68 2.65
C ALA A 80 -17.68 -9.85 3.15
N LEU A 81 -18.60 -9.03 2.65
CA LEU A 81 -20.03 -9.13 2.96
C LEU A 81 -20.64 -10.45 2.47
N ALA A 82 -20.23 -10.93 1.29
CA ALA A 82 -20.67 -12.23 0.78
C ALA A 82 -20.18 -13.39 1.65
N LEU A 83 -18.93 -13.34 2.14
CA LEU A 83 -18.39 -14.35 3.06
C LEU A 83 -19.09 -14.32 4.43
N ALA A 84 -19.45 -13.13 4.93
CA ALA A 84 -20.18 -12.99 6.19
C ALA A 84 -21.64 -13.50 6.12
N LYS A 85 -22.22 -13.60 4.93
CA LYS A 85 -23.60 -14.07 4.69
C LYS A 85 -23.71 -15.58 4.45
N MET A 86 -22.59 -16.33 4.35
CA MET A 86 -22.67 -17.78 4.25
C MET A 86 -23.03 -18.40 5.61
N PRO A 87 -24.05 -19.28 5.69
CA PRO A 87 -24.43 -19.92 6.95
C PRO A 87 -23.32 -20.85 7.45
N PRO A 88 -23.17 -21.04 8.78
CA PRO A 88 -22.22 -21.97 9.34
C PRO A 88 -22.81 -23.39 9.24
N ASN A 89 -22.67 -24.03 8.08
CA ASN A 89 -22.84 -25.47 7.91
C ASN A 89 -22.33 -25.85 6.53
N ASP A 90 -21.11 -26.37 6.46
CA ASP A 90 -20.90 -27.81 6.35
C ASP A 90 -19.41 -28.10 6.23
N GLU A 91 -19.02 -29.20 6.84
CA GLU A 91 -17.68 -29.77 6.83
C GLU A 91 -17.11 -29.89 5.41
N HIS A 92 -15.78 -29.75 5.33
CA HIS A 92 -14.91 -30.22 4.25
C HIS A 92 -15.59 -31.12 3.20
N LYS A 93 -16.13 -30.50 2.15
CA LYS A 93 -16.22 -31.15 0.83
C LYS A 93 -15.59 -30.22 -0.19
N SER A 94 -14.48 -30.72 -0.73
CA SER A 94 -13.83 -30.24 -1.95
C SER A 94 -14.87 -29.87 -2.99
N CYS A 95 -15.12 -28.56 -3.13
CA CYS A 95 -15.84 -28.04 -4.27
C CYS A 95 -14.88 -28.12 -5.46
N GLU A 96 -15.06 -29.16 -6.27
CA GLU A 96 -14.52 -29.22 -7.62
C GLU A 96 -14.98 -27.97 -8.36
N ARG A 97 -14.10 -26.97 -8.46
CA ARG A 97 -14.29 -25.88 -9.40
C ARG A 97 -14.13 -26.50 -10.78
N LYS A 98 -15.22 -26.53 -11.56
CA LYS A 98 -15.14 -26.61 -13.00
C LYS A 98 -14.27 -25.44 -13.46
N GLU A 99 -13.10 -25.77 -13.99
CA GLU A 99 -12.23 -24.84 -14.67
C GLU A 99 -12.91 -24.46 -15.98
N ASP A 100 -13.47 -23.26 -16.03
CA ASP A 100 -13.77 -22.63 -17.32
C ASP A 100 -12.43 -22.36 -18.00
N SER A 101 -12.21 -23.17 -19.03
CA SER A 101 -11.13 -23.09 -20.00
C SER A 101 -11.25 -21.79 -20.78
N GLU A 102 -10.50 -20.76 -20.37
CA GLU A 102 -9.93 -19.79 -21.31
C GLU A 102 -8.48 -19.48 -20.89
N GLU A 103 -7.58 -20.14 -21.59
CA GLU A 103 -6.14 -20.01 -21.51
C GLU A 103 -5.70 -18.67 -22.10
N CYS A 104 -5.28 -17.70 -21.27
CA CYS A 104 -4.32 -16.70 -21.71
C CYS A 104 -3.50 -16.15 -20.53
N GLY A 105 -2.24 -16.55 -20.45
CA GLY A 105 -1.20 -15.71 -19.82
C GLY A 105 -0.56 -16.18 -18.52
N LYS A 106 -0.73 -17.42 -18.06
CA LYS A 106 0.11 -17.95 -16.97
C LYS A 106 1.50 -18.29 -17.52
N ARG A 107 2.48 -17.39 -17.35
CA ARG A 107 3.88 -17.65 -17.72
C ARG A 107 4.37 -18.90 -17.00
N ILE A 108 4.85 -19.88 -17.77
CA ILE A 108 5.43 -21.11 -17.24
C ILE A 108 6.77 -20.79 -16.57
N ILE A 109 6.87 -21.03 -15.26
CA ILE A 109 8.12 -20.84 -14.51
C ILE A 109 9.10 -21.94 -14.90
N THR A 110 10.09 -21.60 -15.71
CA THR A 110 11.14 -22.53 -16.11
C THR A 110 12.10 -22.82 -14.96
N ASP A 111 12.76 -23.99 -14.94
CA ASP A 111 13.69 -24.36 -13.87
C ASP A 111 14.90 -23.43 -13.73
N LYS A 112 15.22 -22.67 -14.80
CA LYS A 112 16.22 -21.60 -14.75
C LYS A 112 15.77 -20.42 -13.87
N MET A 113 14.47 -20.15 -13.80
CA MET A 113 13.88 -19.08 -12.97
C MET A 113 13.78 -19.46 -11.49
N LYS A 114 13.78 -20.77 -11.17
CA LYS A 114 13.79 -21.27 -9.79
C LYS A 114 15.16 -21.16 -9.12
N LYS A 115 16.23 -20.94 -9.90
CA LYS A 115 17.59 -20.73 -9.38
C LYS A 115 17.74 -19.29 -8.89
N ASN A 116 17.29 -19.02 -7.66
CA ASN A 116 17.67 -17.79 -6.97
C ASN A 116 19.20 -17.76 -6.82
N LYS A 117 19.87 -16.79 -7.46
CA LYS A 117 21.23 -16.40 -7.02
C LYS A 117 21.11 -16.07 -5.54
N PHE A 118 21.86 -16.79 -4.70
CA PHE A 118 21.91 -16.61 -3.25
C PHE A 118 21.73 -15.14 -2.88
N VAL A 119 20.58 -14.79 -2.32
CA VAL A 119 20.35 -13.47 -1.74
C VAL A 119 21.38 -13.35 -0.62
N LYS A 120 22.35 -12.43 -0.78
CA LYS A 120 23.37 -12.17 0.25
C LYS A 120 22.64 -12.03 1.58
N LYS A 121 22.94 -12.91 2.55
CA LYS A 121 22.31 -12.89 3.87
C LYS A 121 22.42 -11.47 4.41
N ARG A 122 21.28 -10.85 4.75
CA ARG A 122 21.28 -9.52 5.37
C ARG A 122 22.12 -9.59 6.64
N ASN A 123 22.96 -8.59 6.87
CA ASN A 123 23.78 -8.52 8.08
C ASN A 123 22.84 -8.49 9.31
N ILE A 124 23.24 -9.13 10.41
CA ILE A 124 22.41 -9.25 11.63
C ILE A 124 21.96 -7.87 12.14
N GLU A 125 22.80 -6.86 11.93
CA GLU A 125 22.56 -5.45 12.28
C GLU A 125 21.34 -4.82 11.57
N ASP A 126 20.95 -5.34 10.39
CA ASP A 126 19.80 -4.85 9.62
C ASP A 126 18.46 -5.42 10.13
N ARG A 127 18.48 -6.40 11.04
CA ARG A 127 17.25 -6.94 11.65
C ARG A 127 16.72 -6.08 12.80
N ILE A 128 17.56 -5.24 13.40
CA ILE A 128 17.19 -4.40 14.55
C ILE A 128 17.15 -2.93 14.09
N PRO A 129 15.96 -2.31 13.97
CA PRO A 129 15.82 -0.96 13.40
C PRO A 129 16.73 0.09 14.07
N ARG A 130 16.80 0.08 15.41
CA ARG A 130 17.66 0.99 16.18
C ARG A 130 19.14 0.85 15.83
N LEU A 131 19.63 -0.38 15.63
CA LEU A 131 21.03 -0.65 15.31
C LEU A 131 21.36 -0.21 13.88
N LYS A 132 20.45 -0.49 12.94
CA LYS A 132 20.54 -0.05 11.54
C LYS A 132 20.67 1.47 11.43
N TYR A 133 19.83 2.23 12.13
CA TYR A 133 19.88 3.70 12.09
C TYR A 133 21.15 4.25 12.73
N LYS A 134 21.58 3.69 13.87
CA LYS A 134 22.84 4.07 14.53
C LYS A 134 24.06 3.83 13.61
N ASN A 135 24.09 2.69 12.92
CA ASN A 135 25.18 2.36 12.00
C ASN A 135 25.15 3.21 10.72
N LYS A 136 23.96 3.53 10.21
CA LYS A 136 23.81 4.44 9.06
C LYS A 136 24.29 5.85 9.40
N ALA A 137 23.90 6.39 10.56
CA ALA A 137 24.32 7.71 11.01
C ALA A 137 25.85 7.80 11.18
N ARG A 138 26.44 6.79 11.81
CA ARG A 138 27.91 6.70 11.96
C ARG A 138 28.64 6.68 10.62
N LYS A 139 28.19 5.87 9.64
CA LYS A 139 28.79 5.86 8.29
C LYS A 139 28.71 7.20 7.58
N LEU A 140 27.58 7.91 7.73
CA LEU A 140 27.44 9.26 7.16
C LEU A 140 28.37 10.27 7.84
N SER A 141 28.57 10.15 9.14
CA SER A 141 29.55 10.96 9.89
C SER A 141 30.97 10.66 9.43
N GLU A 142 31.35 9.38 9.31
CA GLU A 142 32.67 8.97 8.82
C GLU A 142 32.91 9.47 7.38
N MET A 143 31.90 9.44 6.50
CA MET A 143 31.98 10.01 5.16
C MET A 143 32.08 11.55 5.16
N ALA A 144 31.46 12.22 6.12
CA ALA A 144 31.56 13.67 6.28
C ALA A 144 32.92 14.09 6.89
N GLU A 145 33.56 13.22 7.67
CA GLU A 145 34.90 13.40 8.22
C GLU A 145 36.04 13.07 7.24
N VAL A 146 35.72 12.46 6.08
CA VAL A 146 36.64 12.42 4.94
C VAL A 146 36.77 13.84 4.41
N LYS A 147 37.75 14.55 4.96
CA LYS A 147 38.11 15.93 4.65
C LYS A 147 38.14 16.13 3.13
N HIS A 148 37.49 17.20 2.70
CA HIS A 148 37.69 17.85 1.41
C HIS A 148 39.15 18.30 1.30
N ASP A 149 40.04 17.37 0.97
CA ASP A 149 41.36 17.72 0.46
C ASP A 149 41.19 18.14 -1.01
N GLY A 150 41.23 19.46 -1.22
CA GLY A 150 41.79 20.08 -2.43
C GLY A 150 41.12 19.80 -3.79
N ASN A 151 40.62 20.87 -4.39
CA ASN A 151 40.35 21.04 -5.84
C ASN A 151 39.03 20.46 -6.36
N ILE A 152 37.99 21.30 -6.30
CA ILE A 152 36.69 21.10 -6.98
C ILE A 152 36.82 21.21 -8.51
N ASP A 153 37.98 21.60 -9.04
CA ASP A 153 38.16 21.95 -10.45
C ASP A 153 38.69 20.86 -11.40
N ILE A 154 38.76 19.59 -10.97
CA ILE A 154 39.16 18.51 -11.90
C ILE A 154 38.23 17.30 -11.74
N LYS A 155 37.10 17.34 -12.46
CA LYS A 155 36.58 16.25 -13.30
C LYS A 155 35.20 16.63 -13.83
N ARG A 156 35.16 17.12 -15.08
CA ARG A 156 33.93 17.06 -15.89
C ARG A 156 33.47 15.59 -15.96
N PRO A 157 32.20 15.26 -15.68
CA PRO A 157 31.69 13.96 -16.06
C PRO A 157 31.58 13.93 -17.59
N SER A 158 32.47 13.19 -18.26
CA SER A 158 32.33 12.87 -19.67
C SER A 158 31.17 11.87 -19.83
N PHE A 159 29.95 12.38 -19.92
CA PHE A 159 28.86 11.60 -20.48
C PHE A 159 29.04 11.58 -22.00
N ASN A 160 29.81 10.61 -22.48
CA ASN A 160 29.70 10.18 -23.87
C ASN A 160 29.02 8.82 -23.87
N LYS A 161 27.70 8.81 -24.09
CA LYS A 161 26.91 7.61 -24.39
C LYS A 161 26.21 7.80 -25.72
N PHE A 162 27.01 7.78 -26.79
CA PHE A 162 26.56 7.33 -28.10
C PHE A 162 27.77 6.71 -28.80
N ASN A 163 27.77 5.38 -28.85
CA ASN A 163 28.28 4.52 -29.92
C ASN A 163 27.51 3.21 -29.83
#